data_AF-A0AAD6YCW2-F1
#
_entry.id   AF-A0AAD6YCW2-F1
#
_cell.length_a   1.000
_cell.length_b   1.000
_cell.length_c   1.000
_cell.angle_alpha   90.00
_cell.angle_beta   90.00
_cell.angle_gamma   90.00
#
_symmetry.space_group_name_H-M   'P 1'
#
loop_
_entity.id
_entity.type
_entity.pdbx_description
1 polymer ?
#
loop_
_entity_poly.entity_id
_entity_poly.type
_entity_poly.pdbx_seq_one_letter_code
_entity_poly.pdbx_strand_id
1 'polypeptide(L)' 'TTLKKLNREFNVPTVKKPPPQHIASTLVVEVMANNVSSRNGSQTVQSRISLQDGIKIPR' A
#
# COMPACT_ATOMS: atom_id res chain seq x y z
N THR A 1 -22.16 -0.34 -1.14
CA THR A 1 -22.23 1.13 -1.03
C THR A 1 -21.68 1.75 -2.30
N THR A 2 -22.16 2.94 -2.67
CA THR A 2 -21.72 3.70 -3.85
C THR A 2 -20.20 3.86 -3.89
N LEU A 3 -19.58 4.11 -2.73
CA LEU A 3 -18.12 4.22 -2.60
C LEU A 3 -17.36 2.95 -3.04
N LYS A 4 -17.87 1.74 -2.74
CA LYS A 4 -17.22 0.50 -3.19
C LYS A 4 -17.31 0.30 -4.70
N LYS A 5 -18.38 0.79 -5.34
CA LYS A 5 -18.55 0.74 -6.79
C LYS A 5 -17.56 1.71 -7.47
N LEU A 6 -17.50 2.95 -6.99
CA LEU A 6 -16.53 3.94 -7.46
C LEU A 6 -15.08 3.46 -7.26
N ASN A 7 -14.74 2.93 -6.09
CA ASN A 7 -13.39 2.40 -5.87
C ASN A 7 -13.05 1.25 -6.82
N ARG A 8 -14.03 0.42 -7.21
CA ARG A 8 -13.82 -0.65 -8.19
C ARG A 8 -13.65 -0.08 -9.61
N GLU A 9 -14.43 0.93 -9.96
CA GLU A 9 -14.37 1.60 -11.27
C GLU A 9 -13.03 2.32 -11.49
N PHE A 10 -12.54 3.00 -10.45
CA PHE A 10 -11.28 3.75 -10.50
C PHE A 10 -10.06 2.95 -9.97
N ASN A 11 -10.20 1.63 -9.79
CA ASN A 11 -9.14 0.75 -9.26
C ASN A 11 -8.46 1.27 -7.99
N VAL A 12 -9.22 1.93 -7.11
CA VAL A 12 -8.73 2.46 -5.84
C VAL A 12 -8.47 1.31 -4.87
N PRO A 13 -7.24 1.15 -4.36
CA PRO A 13 -6.88 0.11 -3.40
C PRO A 13 -7.75 0.16 -2.14
N THR A 14 -8.26 -0.99 -1.71
CA THR A 14 -9.10 -1.08 -0.50
C THR A 14 -8.57 -2.12 0.48
N VAL A 15 -8.76 -1.87 1.78
CA VAL A 15 -8.22 -2.67 2.90
C VAL A 15 -9.04 -3.94 3.18
N LYS A 16 -10.02 -4.30 2.32
CA LYS A 16 -11.01 -5.34 2.67
C LYS A 16 -10.37 -6.70 3.00
N LYS A 17 -9.23 -7.00 2.39
CA LYS A 17 -8.39 -8.15 2.73
C LYS A 17 -6.94 -7.68 2.72
N PRO A 18 -6.38 -7.30 3.89
CA PRO A 18 -4.99 -6.91 3.95
C PRO A 18 -4.11 -8.12 3.61
N PRO A 19 -2.91 -7.88 3.04
CA PRO A 19 -1.94 -8.94 2.84
C PRO A 19 -1.55 -9.58 4.19
N PRO A 20 -1.20 -10.87 4.20
CA PRO A 20 -0.57 -11.50 5.36
C PRO A 20 0.65 -10.71 5.83
N GLN A 21 0.93 -10.75 7.13
CA GLN A 21 1.98 -9.95 7.75
C GLN A 21 3.35 -10.13 7.08
N HIS A 22 3.72 -11.37 6.74
CA HIS A 22 4.99 -11.66 6.08
C HIS A 22 5.11 -10.97 4.70
N ILE A 23 4.03 -10.96 3.92
CA ILE A 23 3.99 -10.27 2.62
C ILE A 23 4.07 -8.76 2.82
N ALA A 24 3.29 -8.22 3.77
CA ALA A 24 3.31 -6.80 4.10
C ALA A 24 4.71 -6.32 4.51
N SER A 25 5.41 -7.08 5.36
CA SER A 25 6.77 -6.74 5.77
C SER A 25 7.75 -6.77 4.61
N THR A 26 7.65 -7.76 3.71
CA THR A 26 8.52 -7.84 2.53
C THR A 26 8.33 -6.61 1.62
N LEU A 27 7.07 -6.25 1.31
CA LEU A 27 6.76 -5.07 0.49
C LEU A 27 7.30 -3.78 1.10
N VAL A 28 7.17 -3.61 2.42
CA VAL A 28 7.72 -2.44 3.12
C VAL A 28 9.24 -2.40 3.01
N VAL A 29 9.92 -3.52 3.26
CA VAL A 29 11.37 -3.61 3.18
C VAL A 29 11.89 -3.36 1.76
N GLU A 30 11.23 -3.91 0.74
CA GLU A 30 11.59 -3.68 -0.67
C GLU A 30 11.48 -2.20 -1.04
N VAL A 31 10.39 -1.53 -0.66
CA VAL A 31 10.21 -0.09 -0.94
C VAL A 31 11.24 0.76 -0.19
N MET A 32 11.60 0.38 1.03
CA MET A 32 12.64 1.06 1.81
C MET A 32 14.05 0.83 1.22
N ALA A 33 14.36 -0.39 0.80
CA ALA A 33 15.63 -0.73 0.14
C ALA A 33 15.83 0.04 -1.16
N ASN A 34 14.75 0.28 -1.92
CA ASN A 34 14.80 1.10 -3.14
C ASN A 34 14.85 2.61 -2.86
N ASN A 35 14.72 3.05 -1.61
CA ASN A 35 14.70 4.47 -1.21
C ASN A 35 15.63 4.78 -0.03
N VAL A 36 16.83 4.20 -0.01
CA VAL A 36 17.81 4.32 1.10
C VAL A 36 18.15 5.77 1.46
N SER A 37 18.21 6.66 0.46
CA SER A 37 18.58 8.07 0.65
C SER A 37 17.45 8.96 1.16
N SER A 38 16.22 8.46 1.21
CA SER A 38 15.04 9.28 1.45
C SER A 38 14.49 9.06 2.87
N ARG A 39 14.40 10.13 3.67
CA ARG A 39 13.74 10.11 4.99
C ARG A 39 12.22 10.09 4.85
N ASN A 40 11.69 9.07 4.20
CA ASN A 40 10.27 8.89 4.01
C ASN A 40 9.64 8.35 5.30
N GLY A 41 8.62 9.04 5.81
CA GLY A 41 7.80 8.52 6.90
C GLY A 41 6.98 7.29 6.46
N SER A 42 6.47 6.54 7.44
CA SER A 42 5.65 5.33 7.21
C SER A 42 4.46 5.59 6.28
N GLN A 43 3.86 6.77 6.35
CA GLN A 43 2.74 7.16 5.49
C GLN A 43 3.14 7.28 4.01
N THR A 44 4.33 7.80 3.73
CA THR A 44 4.85 7.92 2.36
C THR A 44 5.15 6.54 1.77
N VAL A 45 5.72 5.64 2.57
CA VAL A 45 5.98 4.24 2.17
C VAL A 45 4.66 3.53 1.87
N GLN A 46 3.65 3.67 2.74
CA GLN A 46 2.31 3.10 2.52
C GLN A 46 1.63 3.64 1.26
N SER A 47 1.68 4.95 1.01
CA SER A 47 1.13 5.54 -0.22
C SER A 47 1.83 5.00 -1.46
N ARG A 48 3.16 4.83 -1.41
CA ARG A 48 3.92 4.28 -2.52
C ARG A 48 3.55 2.83 -2.82
N ILE A 49 3.49 1.96 -1.80
CA ILE A 49 3.03 0.57 -1.95
C ILE A 49 1.60 0.53 -2.52
N SER A 50 0.73 1.41 -2.03
CA SER A 50 -0.65 1.49 -2.50
C SER A 50 -0.75 1.91 -3.97
N LEU A 51 0.12 2.80 -4.44
CA LEU A 51 0.11 3.27 -5.84
C LEU A 51 0.83 2.30 -6.79
N GLN A 52 1.91 1.67 -6.34
CA GLN A 52 2.71 0.75 -7.15
C GLN A 52 2.08 -0.63 -7.25
N ASP A 53 1.71 -1.21 -6.10
CA ASP A 53 1.27 -2.61 -6.03
C ASP A 53 -0.25 -2.74 -5.94
N GLY A 54 -0.97 -1.61 -5.81
CA GLY A 54 -2.42 -1.62 -5.59
C GLY A 54 -2.83 -2.20 -4.24
N ILE A 55 -1.88 -2.40 -3.33
CA ILE A 55 -2.07 -3.05 -2.04
C ILE A 55 -2.14 -2.00 -0.94
N LYS A 56 -3.24 -1.99 -0.20
CA LYS A 56 -3.42 -1.09 0.94
C LYS A 56 -3.14 -1.82 2.25
N ILE A 57 -2.00 -1.52 2.86
CA ILE A 57 -1.61 -2.05 4.18
C ILE A 57 -2.25 -1.17 5.27
N PRO A 58 -3.07 -1.73 6.18
CA PRO A 58 -3.61 -1.00 7.31
C PRO A 58 -2.51 -0.57 8.29
N ARG A 59 -2.79 0.46 9.09
CA ARG A 59 -1.95 0.82 10.23
C ARG A 59 -2.23 -0.08 11.42
#